data_AF-A0A352IUW5-F1
#
_entry.id   AF-A0A352IUW5-F1
#
_cell.length_a   1.000
_cell.length_b   1.000
_cell.length_c   1.000
_cell.angle_alpha   90.00
_cell.angle_beta   90.00
_cell.angle_gamma   90.00
#
_symmetry.space_group_name_H-M   'P 1'
#
loop_
_entity.id
_entity.type
_entity.pdbx_description
1 polymer ?
#
loop_
_entity_poly.entity_id
_entity_poly.type
_entity_poly.pdbx_seq_one_letter_code
_entity_poly.pdbx_strand_id
1 'polypeptide(L)'
;IYKNVMVEGVPNAGMIFGYTNISWTLKVDIAAEYLCRLMNLMDKRGYRTVVARDTENSRGDDTVLGSLNAGYINRAADRLPRQGTHGPWKSSQNYLEDVKILRFEPIEDGYLEFDGKRTHASQKESGGFLRPLRSALFGT
;
A
#
# COMPACT_ATOMS: atom_id res chain seq x y z
N ILE A 1 6.54 -4.79 2.84
CA ILE A 1 6.26 -3.50 2.14
C ILE A 1 4.79 -3.17 2.35
N TYR A 2 4.47 -2.00 2.89
CA TYR A 2 3.09 -1.59 3.14
C TYR A 2 2.38 -1.24 1.82
N LYS A 3 1.21 -1.85 1.59
CA LYS A 3 0.38 -1.77 0.37
C LYS A 3 1.15 -1.99 -0.94
N ASN A 4 2.31 -2.65 -0.91
CA ASN A 4 3.27 -2.71 -2.03
C ASN A 4 3.75 -1.34 -2.54
N VAL A 5 3.69 -0.29 -1.71
CA VAL A 5 4.02 1.09 -2.08
C VAL A 5 5.00 1.77 -1.12
N MET A 6 4.99 1.46 0.18
CA MET A 6 5.90 2.10 1.16
C MET A 6 6.78 1.10 1.90
N VAL A 7 8.02 1.52 2.18
CA VAL A 7 8.96 0.74 2.97
C VAL A 7 8.64 0.91 4.45
N GLU A 8 8.46 -0.22 5.14
CA GLU A 8 8.18 -0.23 6.58
C GLU A 8 9.35 0.40 7.37
N GLY A 9 9.03 1.25 8.35
CA GLY A 9 10.00 1.86 9.25
C GLY A 9 10.89 2.95 8.65
N VAL A 10 10.83 3.16 7.33
CA VAL A 10 11.63 4.19 6.64
C VAL A 10 10.77 5.43 6.37
N PRO A 11 11.17 6.61 6.87
CA PRO A 11 10.44 7.85 6.64
C PRO A 11 10.34 8.25 5.17
N ASN A 12 9.14 8.63 4.71
CA ASN A 12 8.86 9.19 3.39
C ASN A 12 9.41 8.34 2.21
N ALA A 13 9.56 7.03 2.39
CA ALA A 13 10.17 6.15 1.40
C ALA A 13 9.13 5.27 0.70
N GLY A 14 8.91 5.55 -0.59
CA GLY A 14 8.10 4.73 -1.49
C GLY A 14 8.93 3.74 -2.29
N MET A 15 8.40 2.53 -2.50
CA MET A 15 8.90 1.55 -3.45
C MET A 15 7.72 0.76 -4.00
N ILE A 16 7.60 0.71 -5.33
CA ILE A 16 6.47 0.08 -6.02
C ILE A 16 6.92 -1.28 -6.57
N PHE A 17 6.30 -2.35 -6.08
CA PHE A 17 6.40 -3.68 -6.69
C PHE A 17 5.19 -3.95 -7.56
N GLY A 18 5.43 -4.11 -8.86
CA GLY A 18 4.41 -4.45 -9.83
C GLY A 18 3.93 -5.89 -9.74
N TYR A 19 2.89 -6.19 -10.51
CA TYR A 19 2.38 -7.54 -10.66
C TYR A 19 3.39 -8.47 -11.34
N THR A 20 3.38 -9.74 -10.94
CA THR A 20 4.21 -10.79 -11.55
C THR A 20 3.46 -11.60 -12.60
N ASN A 21 2.12 -11.59 -12.57
CA ASN A 21 1.25 -12.38 -13.45
C ASN A 21 0.41 -11.53 -14.44
N ILE A 22 0.37 -10.21 -14.26
CA ILE A 22 -0.29 -9.23 -15.14
C ILE A 22 0.63 -8.01 -15.32
N SER A 23 0.24 -7.02 -16.15
CA SER A 23 1.12 -5.89 -16.47
C SER A 23 1.51 -5.08 -15.23
N TRP A 24 2.81 -5.01 -14.94
CA TRP A 24 3.35 -4.26 -13.80
C TRP A 24 2.99 -2.77 -13.83
N THR A 25 2.79 -2.19 -15.03
CA THR A 25 2.37 -0.79 -15.21
C THR A 25 0.99 -0.49 -14.62
N LEU A 26 0.09 -1.48 -14.55
CA LEU A 26 -1.22 -1.32 -13.92
C LEU A 26 -1.11 -1.03 -12.42
N LYS A 27 -0.15 -1.68 -11.74
CA LYS A 27 0.12 -1.43 -10.31
C LYS A 27 0.75 -0.06 -10.11
N VAL A 28 1.66 0.32 -11.00
CA VAL A 28 2.37 1.61 -10.93
C VAL A 28 1.39 2.78 -11.02
N ASP A 29 0.42 2.72 -11.93
CA ASP A 29 -0.61 3.76 -12.09
C ASP A 29 -1.38 4.01 -10.78
N ILE A 30 -1.96 2.96 -10.20
CA ILE A 30 -2.74 3.05 -8.97
C ILE A 30 -1.88 3.38 -7.74
N ALA A 31 -0.62 2.95 -7.71
CA ALA A 31 0.32 3.28 -6.64
C ALA A 31 0.75 4.76 -6.70
N ALA A 32 0.96 5.31 -7.90
CA ALA A 32 1.26 6.72 -8.08
C ALA A 32 0.08 7.59 -7.61
N GLU A 33 -1.16 7.21 -7.93
CA GLU A 33 -2.35 7.88 -7.41
C GLU A 33 -2.42 7.86 -5.88
N TYR A 34 -2.16 6.71 -5.25
CA TYR A 34 -2.09 6.61 -3.79
C TYR A 34 -1.04 7.54 -3.20
N LEU A 35 0.16 7.59 -3.77
CA LEU A 35 1.24 8.48 -3.33
C LEU A 35 0.83 9.95 -3.46
N CYS A 36 0.19 10.34 -4.57
CA CYS A 36 -0.34 11.70 -4.73
C CYS A 36 -1.40 12.04 -3.67
N ARG A 37 -2.34 11.13 -3.40
CA ARG A 37 -3.34 11.30 -2.33
C ARG A 37 -2.65 11.47 -0.96
N LEU A 38 -1.62 10.67 -0.69
CA LEU A 38 -0.84 10.73 0.56
C LEU A 38 -0.10 12.05 0.70
N MET A 39 0.61 12.50 -0.33
CA MET A 39 1.32 13.79 -0.32
C MET A 39 0.34 14.96 -0.15
N ASN A 40 -0.79 14.95 -0.86
CA ASN A 40 -1.84 15.98 -0.69
C ASN A 40 -2.42 16.01 0.73
N LEU A 41 -2.58 14.85 1.37
CA LEU A 41 -3.01 14.78 2.77
C LEU A 41 -1.95 15.39 3.70
N MET A 42 -0.68 15.06 3.48
CA MET A 42 0.44 15.60 4.26
C MET A 42 0.50 17.12 4.15
N ASP A 43 0.45 17.65 2.92
CA ASP A 43 0.45 19.10 2.65
C ASP A 43 -0.73 19.79 3.33
N LYS A 44 -1.94 19.24 3.19
CA LYS A 44 -3.16 19.80 3.77
C LYS A 44 -3.11 19.87 5.31
N ARG A 45 -2.45 18.90 5.95
CA ARG A 45 -2.38 18.79 7.42
C ARG A 45 -1.06 19.31 8.01
N GLY A 46 -0.13 19.73 7.17
CA GLY A 46 1.20 20.19 7.58
C GLY A 46 2.10 19.07 8.12
N TYR A 47 1.87 17.81 7.74
CA TYR A 47 2.74 16.71 8.14
C TYR A 47 4.05 16.72 7.35
N ARG A 48 5.17 16.47 8.03
CA ARG A 48 6.49 16.43 7.39
C ARG A 48 6.98 15.02 7.12
N THR A 49 6.55 14.10 7.96
CA THR A 49 7.02 12.72 7.97
C THR A 49 5.85 11.77 7.98
N VAL A 50 5.90 10.75 7.14
CA VAL A 50 5.04 9.56 7.23
C VAL A 50 5.90 8.31 7.29
N VAL A 51 5.54 7.39 8.19
CA VAL A 51 6.20 6.09 8.34
C VAL A 51 5.14 5.00 8.38
N ALA A 52 5.30 3.95 7.57
CA ALA A 52 4.49 2.75 7.69
C ALA A 52 5.02 1.88 8.84
N ARG A 53 4.13 1.45 9.73
CA ARG A 53 4.45 0.65 10.93
C ARG A 53 3.61 -0.61 10.96
N ASP A 54 4.26 -1.77 10.97
CA ASP A 54 3.58 -3.01 11.31
C ASP A 54 3.30 -3.02 12.82
N THR A 55 2.04 -3.23 13.18
CA THR A 55 1.58 -3.29 14.58
C THR A 55 0.89 -4.59 14.92
N GLU A 56 0.82 -5.51 13.96
CA GLU A 56 0.08 -6.78 14.07
C GLU A 56 1.01 -7.98 13.91
N ASN A 57 2.33 -7.74 13.89
CA ASN A 57 3.33 -8.77 13.67
C ASN A 57 3.04 -9.57 12.38
N SER A 58 2.76 -8.85 11.31
CA SER A 58 2.38 -9.40 10.02
C SER A 58 3.56 -9.93 9.20
N ARG A 59 4.81 -9.77 9.64
CA ARG A 59 6.00 -10.24 8.91
C ARG A 59 5.88 -11.73 8.51
N GLY A 60 5.98 -12.00 7.22
CA GLY A 60 6.04 -13.36 6.67
C GLY A 60 7.46 -13.75 6.27
N ASP A 61 7.63 -15.05 6.03
CA ASP A 61 8.90 -15.62 5.55
C ASP A 61 9.08 -15.44 4.04
N ASP A 62 7.98 -15.23 3.30
CA ASP A 62 8.02 -15.09 1.85
C ASP A 62 8.43 -13.68 1.39
N THR A 63 8.94 -13.58 0.17
CA THR A 63 9.36 -12.32 -0.45
C THR A 63 8.24 -11.74 -1.31
N VAL A 64 8.31 -10.44 -1.61
CA VAL A 64 7.38 -9.79 -2.56
C VAL A 64 7.42 -10.41 -3.98
N LEU A 65 8.46 -11.19 -4.30
CA LEU A 65 8.63 -11.92 -5.56
C LEU A 65 8.53 -13.44 -5.39
N GLY A 66 8.04 -13.92 -4.24
CA GLY A 66 8.05 -15.34 -3.87
C GLY A 66 7.27 -16.27 -4.80
N SER A 67 6.32 -15.72 -5.57
CA SER A 67 5.56 -16.45 -6.59
C SER A 67 6.40 -16.85 -7.82
N LEU A 68 7.61 -16.30 -7.97
CA LEU A 68 8.47 -16.53 -9.12
C LEU A 68 9.54 -17.58 -8.83
N ASN A 69 9.68 -18.57 -9.72
CA ASN A 69 10.67 -19.64 -9.59
C ASN A 69 11.95 -19.41 -10.42
N ALA A 70 12.29 -18.15 -10.70
CA ALA A 70 13.50 -17.84 -11.46
C ALA A 70 14.75 -18.05 -10.57
N GLY A 71 15.76 -18.75 -11.07
CA GLY A 71 16.93 -19.10 -10.27
C GLY A 71 17.69 -17.90 -9.66
N TYR A 72 17.66 -16.73 -10.30
CA TYR A 72 18.27 -15.50 -9.74
C TYR A 72 17.47 -14.93 -8.56
N ILE A 73 16.15 -15.12 -8.54
CA ILE A 73 15.28 -14.74 -7.41
C ILE A 73 15.59 -15.65 -6.23
N ASN A 74 15.69 -16.96 -6.45
CA ASN A 74 16.03 -17.93 -5.41
C ASN A 74 17.40 -17.62 -4.77
N ARG A 75 18.40 -17.23 -5.58
CA ARG A 75 19.72 -16.81 -5.07
C ARG A 75 19.71 -15.51 -4.27
N ALA A 76 18.72 -14.65 -4.48
CA ALA A 76 18.57 -13.37 -3.81
C ALA A 76 17.50 -13.39 -2.71
N ALA A 77 16.90 -14.55 -2.42
CA ALA A 77 15.73 -14.68 -1.54
C ALA A 77 15.99 -14.20 -0.10
N ASP A 78 17.25 -14.22 0.36
CA ASP A 78 17.69 -13.69 1.65
C ASP A 78 17.74 -12.15 1.69
N ARG A 79 17.90 -11.50 0.53
CA ARG A 79 18.08 -10.04 0.37
C ARG A 79 16.85 -9.31 -0.13
N LEU A 80 15.88 -10.03 -0.68
CA LEU A 80 14.65 -9.43 -1.20
C LEU A 80 13.74 -8.92 -0.08
N PRO A 81 12.96 -7.86 -0.34
CA PRO A 81 11.97 -7.39 0.61
C PRO A 81 10.95 -8.49 0.95
N ARG A 82 10.69 -8.65 2.25
CA ARG A 82 9.65 -9.56 2.73
C ARG A 82 8.26 -8.98 2.49
N GLN A 83 7.32 -9.88 2.25
CA GLN A 83 5.89 -9.58 2.33
C GLN A 83 5.34 -10.04 3.68
N GLY A 84 4.22 -9.47 4.08
CA GLY A 84 3.48 -9.91 5.25
C GLY A 84 2.53 -11.06 4.96
N THR A 85 1.97 -11.64 6.01
CA THR A 85 1.03 -12.76 5.95
C THR A 85 -0.43 -12.31 5.78
N HIS A 86 -0.76 -11.07 6.12
CA HIS A 86 -2.11 -10.51 6.12
C HIS A 86 -2.14 -8.98 5.98
N GLY A 87 -3.36 -8.43 5.90
CA GLY A 87 -3.61 -6.99 5.90
C GLY A 87 -2.93 -6.25 4.75
N PRO A 88 -2.57 -4.96 4.92
CA PRO A 88 -1.89 -4.19 3.90
C PRO A 88 -0.43 -4.65 3.67
N TRP A 89 0.06 -5.62 4.44
CA TRP A 89 1.43 -6.13 4.35
C TRP A 89 1.58 -7.27 3.34
N LYS A 90 0.49 -7.99 3.06
CA LYS A 90 0.48 -9.10 2.10
C LYS A 90 0.44 -8.57 0.67
N SER A 91 1.29 -9.10 -0.20
CA SER A 91 1.33 -8.65 -1.59
C SER A 91 0.17 -9.25 -2.39
N SER A 92 -0.77 -8.41 -2.85
CA SER A 92 -1.82 -8.82 -3.78
C SER A 92 -1.34 -8.79 -5.24
N GLN A 93 -1.77 -9.81 -5.99
CA GLN A 93 -1.62 -9.91 -7.44
C GLN A 93 -2.95 -9.65 -8.18
N ASN A 94 -3.91 -9.03 -7.50
CA ASN A 94 -5.27 -8.79 -7.99
C ASN A 94 -5.51 -7.30 -8.21
N TYR A 95 -5.61 -6.90 -9.48
CA TYR A 95 -5.81 -5.50 -9.86
C TYR A 95 -7.06 -4.85 -9.26
N LEU A 96 -8.18 -5.57 -9.21
CA LEU A 96 -9.43 -5.00 -8.69
C LEU A 96 -9.38 -4.79 -7.18
N GLU A 97 -8.72 -5.70 -6.47
CA GLU A 97 -8.46 -5.57 -5.04
C GLU A 97 -7.53 -4.38 -4.74
N ASP A 98 -6.45 -4.25 -5.50
CA ASP A 98 -5.51 -3.13 -5.32
C ASP A 98 -6.14 -1.78 -5.70
N VAL A 99 -7.00 -1.72 -6.72
CA VAL A 99 -7.78 -0.50 -7.03
C VAL A 99 -8.60 -0.07 -5.82
N LYS A 100 -9.29 -1.01 -5.17
CA LYS A 100 -10.06 -0.73 -3.95
C LYS A 100 -9.16 -0.16 -2.85
N ILE A 101 -8.05 -0.83 -2.55
CA ILE A 101 -7.14 -0.47 -1.46
C ILE A 101 -6.40 0.84 -1.72
N LEU A 102 -5.88 1.05 -2.94
CA LEU A 102 -5.00 2.17 -3.27
C LEU A 102 -5.75 3.42 -3.71
N ARG A 103 -6.90 3.30 -4.38
CA ARG A 103 -7.68 4.48 -4.82
C ARG A 103 -8.73 4.91 -3.79
N PHE A 104 -9.36 3.96 -3.11
CA PHE A 104 -10.59 4.27 -2.37
C PHE A 104 -10.50 4.12 -0.86
N GLU A 105 -9.68 3.20 -0.35
CA GLU A 105 -9.52 3.10 1.10
C GLU A 105 -8.86 4.36 1.69
N PRO A 106 -9.19 4.71 2.95
CA PRO A 106 -8.57 5.82 3.65
C PRO A 106 -7.04 5.66 3.71
N ILE A 107 -6.33 6.79 3.70
CA ILE A 107 -4.89 6.81 3.96
C ILE A 107 -4.62 6.57 5.46
N GLU A 108 -5.45 7.17 6.31
CA GLU A 108 -5.38 7.02 7.77
C GLU A 108 -6.09 5.74 8.20
N ASP A 109 -5.45 4.61 7.96
CA ASP A 109 -6.00 3.27 8.16
C ASP A 109 -5.44 2.56 9.40
N GLY A 110 -4.67 3.28 10.22
CA GLY A 110 -4.09 2.74 11.44
C GLY A 110 -2.69 2.15 11.30
N TYR A 111 -2.14 2.04 10.08
CA TYR A 111 -0.77 1.53 9.85
C TYR A 111 0.23 2.64 9.50
N LEU A 112 -0.25 3.87 9.27
CA LEU A 112 0.58 5.04 9.04
C LEU A 112 0.73 5.90 10.30
N GLU A 113 1.98 6.28 10.57
CA GLU A 113 2.40 7.22 11.59
C GLU A 113 2.82 8.53 10.91
N PHE A 114 2.17 9.64 11.24
CA PHE A 114 2.50 10.97 10.75
C PHE A 114 3.15 11.80 11.86
N ASP A 115 4.36 12.30 11.62
CA ASP A 115 5.17 13.06 12.61
C ASP A 115 5.19 12.42 14.01
N GLY A 116 5.40 11.09 14.07
CA GLY A 116 5.45 10.35 15.34
C GLY A 116 4.09 9.97 15.92
N LYS A 117 2.98 10.38 15.29
CA LYS A 117 1.62 10.10 15.77
C LYS A 117 0.96 9.07 14.88
N ARG A 118 0.58 7.94 15.49
CA ARG A 118 -0.19 6.89 14.82
C ARG A 118 -1.58 7.40 14.45
N THR A 119 -2.03 7.10 13.25
CA THR A 119 -3.43 7.31 12.86
C THR A 119 -4.33 6.28 13.54
N HIS A 120 -5.57 6.66 13.82
CA HIS A 120 -6.59 5.68 14.18
C HIS A 120 -7.27 5.23 12.89
N ALA A 121 -7.46 3.92 12.73
CA ALA A 121 -8.30 3.41 11.68
C ALA A 121 -9.69 4.05 11.85
N SER A 122 -10.11 4.85 10.87
CA SER A 122 -11.47 5.40 10.89
C SER A 122 -12.44 4.24 10.97
N GLN A 123 -13.33 4.23 11.98
CA GLN A 123 -14.40 3.23 12.03
C GLN A 123 -15.11 3.25 10.68
N LYS A 124 -15.23 2.08 10.04
CA LYS A 124 -15.93 1.94 8.76
C LYS A 124 -17.35 2.44 8.95
N GLU A 125 -17.62 3.69 8.54
CA GLU A 125 -18.98 4.03 8.18
C GLU A 125 -19.35 3.10 7.03
N SER A 126 -20.37 2.28 7.24
CA SER A 126 -20.98 1.39 6.27
C SER A 126 -21.69 2.18 5.16
N GLY A 127 -20.97 3.09 4.52
CA GLY A 127 -21.37 3.81 3.32
C GLY A 127 -21.11 2.93 2.12
N GLY A 128 -22.19 2.49 1.46
CA GLY A 128 -22.15 1.52 0.38
C GLY A 128 -21.09 1.78 -0.69
N PHE A 129 -20.61 0.67 -1.26
CA PHE A 129 -19.55 0.49 -2.27
C PHE A 129 -19.59 1.44 -3.49
N LEU A 130 -20.64 2.24 -3.67
CA LEU A 130 -20.95 3.04 -4.86
C LEU A 130 -20.77 4.56 -4.69
N ARG A 131 -20.58 5.10 -3.48
CA ARG A 131 -20.35 6.55 -3.31
C ARG A 131 -19.05 7.07 -3.96
N PRO A 132 -17.88 6.41 -3.85
CA PRO A 132 -16.66 6.91 -4.47
C PRO A 132 -16.62 6.71 -5.99
N LEU A 133 -17.33 5.70 -6.52
CA LEU A 133 -17.45 5.46 -7.98
C LEU A 133 -18.23 6.56 -8.71
N ARG A 134 -19.24 7.17 -8.06
CA ARG A 134 -20.02 8.26 -8.67
C ARG A 134 -19.24 9.57 -8.78
N SER A 135 -18.45 9.93 -7.77
CA SER A 135 -17.64 11.15 -7.78
C SER A 135 -16.50 11.08 -8.82
N ALA A 136 -15.88 9.91 -8.99
CA ALA A 136 -14.81 9.71 -9.97
C ALA A 136 -15.29 9.68 -11.43
N LEU A 137 -16.55 9.27 -11.68
CA LEU A 137 -17.10 9.17 -13.04
C LEU A 137 -17.88 10.39 -13.50
N PHE A 138 -18.47 11.17 -12.59
CA PHE A 138 -19.36 12.27 -12.96
C PHE A 138 -18.88 13.65 -12.49
N GLY A 139 -17.76 13.71 -11.77
CA GLY A 139 -17.30 14.96 -11.18
C GLY A 139 -18.30 15.51 -10.15
N THR A 140 -17.79 16.35 -9.26
CA THR A 140 -18.61 17.30 -8.50
C THR A 140 -18.08 18.67 -8.82
#